data_AF-A0A1Y2I149-F1
#
_entry.id   AF-A0A1Y2I149-F1
#
_cell.length_a   1.000
_cell.length_b   1.000
_cell.length_c   1.000
_cell.angle_alpha   90.00
_cell.angle_beta   90.00
_cell.angle_gamma   90.00
#
_symmetry.space_group_name_H-M   'P 1'
#
loop_
_entity.id
_entity.type
_entity.pdbx_description
1 polymer ?
#
loop_
_entity_poly.entity_id
_entity_poly.type
_entity_poly.pdbx_seq_one_letter_code
_entity_poly.pdbx_strand_id
1 'polypeptide(L)'
;MRREGTHKVCLNHYLSPEIPWQFAFNTTTAVTWHTPAEASDSERPPEHAVLALRVKHEEKAKALLAKVNECREWNAKVAAGKEMSGSPRAPRPIERDGAESSPSAGQNQTVVCETVAGSGHEDNERQDEEQVEDFEPKANFEPVVYLEQVVDEVTGEEGEDQVFSERAVLFRYDPIVQTWKERGNGTLRILFNPNTNHTRIVMRRAKVLKVCANHLITRNMKLEPFTASQKSAGRTLMWMTLADVSDNDAGSTEPKKETFAARFATVELAAAFKAAF
;
A
#
# COMPACT_ATOMS: atom_id res chain seq x y z
N MET A 1 -11.58 -0.61 5.23
CA MET A 1 -12.54 -1.54 4.59
C MET A 1 -12.37 -1.48 3.09
N ARG A 2 -12.55 -2.60 2.39
CA ARG A 2 -12.60 -2.65 0.92
C ARG A 2 -13.90 -3.26 0.43
N ARG A 3 -14.36 -2.83 -0.74
CA ARG A 3 -15.54 -3.41 -1.39
C ARG A 3 -15.18 -4.77 -1.97
N GLU A 4 -16.01 -5.76 -1.68
CA GLU A 4 -15.90 -7.12 -2.22
C GLU A 4 -15.99 -7.10 -3.76
N GLY A 5 -15.22 -7.95 -4.43
CA GLY A 5 -15.13 -8.05 -5.89
C GLY A 5 -14.28 -6.99 -6.60
N THR A 6 -14.14 -5.78 -6.02
CA THR A 6 -13.33 -4.70 -6.63
C THR A 6 -12.06 -4.38 -5.86
N HIS A 7 -11.93 -4.87 -4.62
CA HIS A 7 -10.84 -4.55 -3.70
C HIS A 7 -10.61 -3.02 -3.47
N LYS A 8 -11.54 -2.16 -3.90
CA LYS A 8 -11.47 -0.71 -3.72
C LYS A 8 -11.63 -0.34 -2.26
N VAL A 9 -10.77 0.54 -1.75
CA VAL A 9 -10.87 1.04 -0.37
C VAL A 9 -12.15 1.87 -0.25
N CYS A 10 -13.07 1.44 0.61
CA CYS A 10 -14.34 2.12 0.86
C CYS A 10 -14.42 2.75 2.25
N LEU A 11 -13.46 2.47 3.13
CA LEU A 11 -13.33 3.14 4.42
C LEU A 11 -11.86 3.14 4.85
N ASN A 12 -11.28 4.33 5.00
CA ASN A 12 -9.93 4.54 5.53
C ASN A 12 -9.94 5.68 6.55
N HIS A 13 -10.66 5.47 7.66
CA HIS A 13 -10.88 6.49 8.68
C HIS A 13 -9.91 6.27 9.85
N TYR A 14 -9.25 7.33 10.32
CA TYR A 14 -8.40 7.27 11.49
C TYR A 14 -9.23 7.13 12.77
N LEU A 15 -8.93 6.16 13.62
CA LEU A 15 -9.66 5.96 14.87
C LEU A 15 -9.20 6.99 15.92
N SER A 16 -9.79 8.18 15.88
CA SER A 16 -9.55 9.20 16.90
C SER A 16 -10.08 8.74 18.27
N PRO A 17 -9.34 8.95 19.37
CA PRO A 17 -9.84 8.73 20.73
C PRO A 17 -11.13 9.50 21.03
N GLU A 18 -11.31 10.67 20.41
CA GLU A 18 -12.39 11.61 20.72
C GLU A 18 -13.72 11.25 20.06
N ILE A 19 -13.69 10.46 18.98
CA ILE A 19 -14.90 10.10 18.23
C ILE A 19 -15.49 8.80 18.78
N PRO A 20 -16.65 8.83 19.46
CA PRO A 20 -17.29 7.61 19.91
C PRO A 20 -17.84 6.80 18.73
N TRP A 21 -17.56 5.50 18.76
CA TRP A 21 -18.26 4.51 17.94
C TRP A 21 -19.30 3.83 18.82
N GLN A 22 -20.52 3.69 18.31
CA GLN A 22 -21.65 3.15 19.07
C GLN A 22 -22.64 2.44 18.15
N PHE A 23 -23.46 1.55 18.70
CA PHE A 23 -24.56 0.97 17.93
C PHE A 23 -25.59 2.04 17.54
N ALA A 24 -26.19 1.87 16.37
CA ALA A 24 -27.30 2.72 15.97
C ALA A 24 -28.52 2.53 16.90
N PHE A 25 -29.28 3.60 17.10
CA PHE A 25 -30.48 3.63 17.94
C PHE A 25 -31.58 2.74 17.36
N ASN A 26 -31.54 1.43 17.67
CA ASN A 26 -32.49 0.34 17.33
C ASN A 26 -31.83 -0.92 16.73
N THR A 27 -30.51 -0.95 16.53
CA THR A 27 -29.88 -2.11 15.92
C THR A 27 -28.48 -2.37 16.46
N THR A 28 -28.24 -3.63 16.85
CA THR A 28 -26.93 -4.15 17.26
C THR A 28 -26.10 -4.63 16.06
N THR A 29 -26.64 -4.54 14.85
CA THR A 29 -25.94 -4.93 13.61
C THR A 29 -25.38 -3.74 12.83
N ALA A 30 -25.62 -2.51 13.27
CA ALA A 30 -25.03 -1.33 12.66
C ALA A 30 -24.26 -0.50 13.69
N VAL A 31 -23.01 -0.19 13.38
CA VAL A 31 -22.13 0.66 14.20
C VAL A 31 -22.03 2.03 13.53
N THR A 32 -22.13 3.09 14.32
CA THR A 32 -22.18 4.49 13.88
C THR A 32 -21.13 5.34 14.59
N TRP A 33 -20.65 6.38 13.91
CA TRP A 33 -19.72 7.36 14.45
C TRP A 33 -19.86 8.69 13.72
N HIS A 34 -19.44 9.77 14.37
CA HIS A 34 -19.47 11.12 13.81
C HIS A 34 -18.14 11.49 13.16
N THR A 35 -18.17 12.32 12.13
CA THR A 35 -16.97 13.01 11.63
C THR A 35 -16.73 14.28 12.44
N PRO A 36 -15.50 14.59 12.89
CA PRO A 36 -15.22 15.84 13.59
C PRO A 36 -15.46 17.05 12.69
N ALA A 37 -16.04 18.10 13.26
CA ALA A 37 -16.19 19.39 12.62
C ALA A 37 -14.91 20.24 12.82
N GLU A 38 -13.83 19.92 12.11
CA GLU A 38 -12.73 20.88 11.89
C GLU A 38 -12.57 21.14 10.39
N ALA A 39 -13.69 21.43 9.73
CA ALA A 39 -13.77 21.79 8.33
C ALA A 39 -14.88 22.81 8.09
N SER A 40 -14.70 24.04 8.58
CA SER A 40 -15.21 25.25 7.89
C SER A 40 -14.76 26.50 8.65
N ASP A 41 -13.90 27.31 8.05
CA ASP A 41 -14.00 28.77 8.22
C ASP A 41 -14.56 29.33 6.90
N SER A 42 -15.89 29.24 6.78
CA SER A 42 -16.78 30.06 5.93
C SER A 42 -18.22 29.55 6.08
N GLU A 43 -18.95 30.18 6.99
CA GLU A 43 -20.42 30.38 7.02
C GLU A 43 -21.38 29.22 6.69
N ARG A 44 -21.29 28.12 7.45
CA ARG A 44 -22.42 27.40 8.10
C ARG A 44 -21.85 26.14 8.76
N PRO A 45 -22.23 25.76 10.00
CA PRO A 45 -21.72 24.53 10.59
C PRO A 45 -22.17 23.34 9.73
N PRO A 46 -21.25 22.53 9.17
CA PRO A 46 -21.67 21.28 8.54
C PRO A 46 -22.20 20.38 9.66
N GLU A 47 -23.45 19.95 9.53
CA GLU A 47 -24.01 18.93 10.41
C GLU A 47 -23.02 17.77 10.52
N HIS A 48 -22.71 17.33 11.74
CA HIS A 48 -21.84 16.19 11.99
C HIS A 48 -22.32 14.98 11.18
N ALA A 49 -21.66 14.65 10.06
CA ALA A 49 -22.07 13.53 9.24
C ALA A 49 -21.95 12.24 10.06
N VAL A 50 -23.09 11.57 10.27
CA VAL A 50 -23.15 10.27 10.94
C VAL A 50 -22.86 9.20 9.91
N LEU A 51 -21.73 8.53 10.05
CA LEU A 51 -21.41 7.37 9.25
C LEU A 51 -21.95 6.10 9.93
N ALA A 52 -22.33 5.11 9.12
CA ALA A 52 -22.84 3.84 9.60
C ALA A 52 -22.23 2.66 8.84
N LEU A 53 -21.78 1.64 9.57
CA LEU A 53 -21.36 0.36 9.04
C LEU A 53 -22.33 -0.73 9.48
N ARG A 54 -23.06 -1.32 8.53
CA ARG A 54 -23.94 -2.47 8.78
C ARG A 54 -23.17 -3.78 8.59
N VAL A 55 -23.21 -4.64 9.59
CA VAL A 55 -22.56 -5.95 9.64
C VAL A 55 -23.65 -7.02 9.68
N LYS A 56 -23.54 -8.05 8.84
CA LYS A 56 -24.58 -9.09 8.67
C LYS A 56 -24.90 -9.86 9.97
N HIS A 57 -23.92 -10.06 10.83
CA HIS A 57 -24.06 -10.84 12.05
C HIS A 57 -23.79 -9.96 13.28
N GLU A 58 -24.66 -10.03 14.27
CA GLU A 58 -24.57 -9.27 15.51
C GLU A 58 -23.26 -9.53 16.27
N GLU A 59 -22.85 -10.78 16.38
CA GLU A 59 -21.59 -11.14 17.06
C GLU A 59 -20.36 -10.51 16.40
N LYS A 60 -20.38 -10.38 15.06
CA LYS A 60 -19.32 -9.69 14.31
C LYS A 60 -19.37 -8.18 14.53
N ALA A 61 -20.56 -7.60 14.67
CA ALA A 61 -20.73 -6.18 14.97
C ALA A 61 -20.22 -5.83 16.38
N LYS A 62 -20.53 -6.67 17.38
CA LYS A 62 -19.99 -6.58 18.75
C LYS A 62 -18.46 -6.69 18.77
N ALA A 63 -17.91 -7.72 18.11
CA ALA A 63 -16.47 -7.91 18.02
C ALA A 63 -15.76 -6.73 17.34
N LEU A 64 -16.35 -6.17 16.27
CA LEU A 64 -15.85 -4.98 15.62
C LEU A 64 -15.84 -3.78 16.57
N LEU A 65 -16.97 -3.48 17.22
CA LEU A 65 -17.08 -2.34 18.13
C LEU A 65 -16.09 -2.45 19.29
N ALA A 66 -15.95 -3.64 19.89
CA ALA A 66 -14.99 -3.90 20.94
C ALA A 66 -13.55 -3.63 20.47
N LYS A 67 -13.19 -4.13 19.28
CA LYS A 67 -11.84 -3.91 18.71
C LYS A 67 -11.58 -2.45 18.37
N VAL A 68 -12.58 -1.75 17.84
CA VAL A 68 -12.47 -0.31 17.55
C VAL A 68 -12.21 0.47 18.85
N ASN A 69 -12.93 0.16 19.93
CA ASN A 69 -12.72 0.82 21.22
C ASN A 69 -11.36 0.50 21.83
N GLU A 70 -10.89 -0.76 21.76
CA GLU A 70 -9.53 -1.13 22.16
C GLU A 70 -8.47 -0.31 21.41
N CYS A 71 -8.62 -0.15 20.10
CA CYS A 71 -7.72 0.66 19.27
C CYS A 71 -7.80 2.16 19.62
N ARG A 72 -8.99 2.69 19.94
CA ARG A 72 -9.15 4.09 20.37
C ARG A 72 -8.45 4.36 21.70
N GLU A 73 -8.60 3.47 22.68
CA GLU A 73 -7.90 3.57 23.96
C GLU A 73 -6.39 3.46 23.79
N TRP A 74 -5.93 2.59 22.89
CA TRP A 74 -4.53 2.50 22.52
C TRP A 74 -4.03 3.83 21.95
N ASN A 75 -4.74 4.41 20.98
CA ASN A 75 -4.41 5.70 20.39
C ASN A 75 -4.40 6.82 21.44
N ALA A 76 -5.30 6.80 22.42
CA ALA A 76 -5.32 7.74 23.54
C ALA A 76 -4.05 7.64 24.39
N LYS A 77 -3.60 6.41 24.70
CA LYS A 77 -2.37 6.16 25.48
C LYS A 77 -1.13 6.63 24.72
N VAL A 78 -1.07 6.37 23.42
CA VAL A 78 0.01 6.84 22.54
C VAL A 78 0.02 8.38 22.47
N ALA A 79 -1.15 9.02 22.31
CA ALA A 79 -1.28 10.47 22.30
C ALA A 79 -0.85 11.11 23.64
N ALA A 80 -1.06 10.41 24.76
CA ALA A 80 -0.61 10.80 26.09
C ALA A 80 0.89 10.52 26.36
N GLY A 81 1.67 10.11 25.35
CA GLY A 81 3.11 9.91 25.46
C GLY A 81 3.56 8.64 26.19
N LYS A 82 2.66 7.66 26.39
CA LYS A 82 3.03 6.38 27.00
C LYS A 82 3.69 5.47 25.96
N GLU A 83 4.90 4.99 26.26
CA GLU A 83 5.50 3.90 25.49
C GLU A 83 4.69 2.62 25.71
N MET A 84 4.19 2.04 24.61
CA MET A 84 3.39 0.82 24.64
C MET A 84 4.03 -0.23 23.75
N SER A 85 4.30 -1.42 24.30
CA SER A 85 4.80 -2.57 23.54
C SER A 85 3.64 -3.37 22.93
N GLY A 86 3.69 -3.60 21.60
CA GLY A 86 2.76 -4.47 20.86
C GLY A 86 1.42 -3.83 20.47
N SER A 87 1.20 -3.54 19.18
CA SER A 87 -0.06 -2.96 18.64
C SER A 87 -1.29 -3.86 18.88
N PRO A 88 -2.52 -3.33 19.01
CA PRO A 88 -3.76 -4.10 19.01
C PRO A 88 -3.81 -5.05 17.81
N ARG A 89 -3.59 -6.34 18.06
CA ARG A 89 -3.50 -7.34 16.99
C ARG A 89 -4.88 -7.54 16.37
N ALA A 90 -4.95 -7.61 15.04
CA ALA A 90 -6.17 -8.00 14.36
C ALA A 90 -6.63 -9.37 14.87
N PRO A 91 -7.93 -9.58 15.15
CA PRO A 91 -8.42 -10.91 15.45
C PRO A 91 -8.12 -11.85 14.28
N ARG A 92 -7.69 -13.07 14.58
CA ARG A 92 -7.50 -14.11 13.56
C ARG A 92 -8.82 -14.26 12.79
N PRO A 93 -8.80 -14.38 11.45
CA PRO A 93 -10.00 -14.67 10.68
C PRO A 93 -10.72 -15.87 11.30
N ILE A 94 -12.01 -15.72 11.58
CA ILE A 94 -12.86 -16.85 11.98
C ILE A 94 -12.85 -17.81 10.79
N GLU A 95 -12.40 -19.06 11.02
CA GLU A 95 -12.42 -20.11 9.99
C GLU A 95 -13.82 -20.19 9.39
N ARG A 96 -13.90 -20.15 8.05
CA ARG A 96 -15.14 -20.41 7.34
C ARG A 96 -15.41 -21.90 7.47
N ASP A 97 -16.42 -22.27 8.27
CA ASP A 97 -17.07 -23.56 8.14
C ASP A 97 -17.76 -23.60 6.77
N GLY A 98 -17.22 -24.40 5.85
CA GLY A 98 -17.77 -24.60 4.51
C GLY A 98 -16.67 -24.78 3.47
N ALA A 99 -16.36 -26.03 3.19
CA ALA A 99 -15.34 -26.49 2.26
C ALA A 99 -15.54 -25.94 0.83
N GLU A 100 -14.47 -25.38 0.26
CA GLU A 100 -14.06 -25.62 -1.11
C GLU A 100 -12.53 -25.57 -1.15
N SER A 101 -11.94 -26.69 -1.53
CA SER A 101 -10.50 -26.96 -1.53
C SER A 101 -9.77 -26.02 -2.48
N SER A 102 -8.86 -25.21 -1.94
CA SER A 102 -7.82 -24.53 -2.73
C SER A 102 -6.71 -25.54 -3.10
N PRO A 103 -6.19 -25.55 -4.33
CA PRO A 103 -5.07 -26.40 -4.67
C PRO A 103 -3.79 -25.90 -3.98
N SER A 104 -3.03 -26.88 -3.49
CA SER A 104 -1.70 -26.77 -2.89
C SER A 104 -0.73 -25.96 -3.76
N ALA A 105 0.08 -25.14 -3.10
CA ALA A 105 1.19 -24.40 -3.67
C ALA A 105 2.26 -25.36 -4.23
N GLY A 106 2.31 -25.48 -5.55
CA GLY A 106 3.44 -26.06 -6.27
C GLY A 106 4.61 -25.07 -6.33
N GLN A 107 5.78 -25.54 -5.90
CA GLN A 107 7.04 -24.82 -5.87
C GLN A 107 7.50 -24.46 -7.30
N ASN A 108 7.61 -23.18 -7.62
CA ASN A 108 8.27 -22.74 -8.86
C ASN A 108 9.79 -22.83 -8.70
N GLN A 109 10.36 -23.92 -9.19
CA GLN A 109 11.80 -24.10 -9.36
C GLN A 109 12.26 -23.20 -10.50
N THR A 110 13.06 -22.18 -10.18
CA THR A 110 13.70 -21.31 -11.18
C THR A 110 15.04 -21.95 -11.53
N VAL A 111 15.17 -22.49 -12.75
CA VAL A 111 16.46 -22.93 -13.29
C VAL A 111 17.13 -21.73 -13.93
N VAL A 112 18.20 -21.25 -13.30
CA VAL A 112 19.13 -20.27 -13.87
C VAL A 112 20.25 -21.07 -14.53
N CYS A 113 20.40 -20.96 -15.85
CA CYS A 113 21.57 -21.48 -16.55
C CYS A 113 22.62 -20.37 -16.67
N GLU A 114 23.73 -20.53 -15.94
CA GLU A 114 24.97 -19.79 -16.13
C GLU A 114 25.66 -20.24 -17.42
N THR A 115 26.02 -19.29 -18.28
CA THR A 115 26.98 -19.49 -19.37
C THR A 115 28.40 -19.47 -18.81
N VAL A 116 29.07 -20.62 -18.84
CA VAL A 116 30.51 -20.76 -18.55
C VAL A 116 31.30 -20.45 -19.82
N ALA A 117 32.24 -19.52 -19.73
CA ALA A 117 33.20 -19.22 -20.78
C ALA A 117 34.21 -20.36 -20.94
N GLY A 118 34.42 -20.83 -22.17
CA GLY A 118 35.43 -21.81 -22.54
C GLY A 118 36.09 -21.45 -23.86
N SER A 119 37.40 -21.23 -23.80
CA SER A 119 38.31 -20.83 -24.88
C SER A 119 38.93 -22.01 -25.63
N GLY A 120 39.21 -21.85 -26.94
CA GLY A 120 40.38 -22.45 -27.62
C GLY A 120 40.12 -23.35 -28.85
N HIS A 121 40.56 -22.85 -30.02
CA HIS A 121 41.17 -23.48 -31.24
C HIS A 121 41.30 -25.03 -31.34
N GLU A 122 41.25 -25.71 -32.50
CA GLU A 122 41.73 -25.42 -33.88
C GLU A 122 41.10 -26.42 -34.90
N ASP A 123 40.94 -25.96 -36.14
CA ASP A 123 40.96 -26.61 -37.48
C ASP A 123 40.45 -28.06 -37.72
N ASN A 124 39.47 -28.22 -38.62
CA ASN A 124 39.68 -28.85 -39.95
C ASN A 124 38.44 -28.74 -40.86
N GLU A 125 38.72 -28.58 -42.15
CA GLU A 125 37.84 -28.38 -43.30
C GLU A 125 36.79 -29.50 -43.49
N ARG A 126 35.56 -29.12 -43.89
CA ARG A 126 34.86 -29.59 -45.11
C ARG A 126 33.44 -29.02 -45.23
N GLN A 127 33.11 -28.65 -46.46
CA GLN A 127 31.86 -28.11 -46.95
C GLN A 127 30.73 -29.15 -46.84
N ASP A 128 29.59 -28.75 -46.30
CA ASP A 128 28.25 -29.05 -46.83
C ASP A 128 27.27 -28.03 -46.21
N GLU A 129 26.73 -27.15 -47.06
CA GLU A 129 25.71 -26.17 -46.68
C GLU A 129 24.35 -26.88 -46.54
N GLU A 130 24.14 -27.60 -45.43
CA GLU A 130 22.78 -27.93 -45.01
C GLU A 130 22.18 -26.69 -44.34
N GLN A 131 21.24 -26.05 -45.04
CA GLN A 131 20.32 -25.09 -44.43
C GLN A 131 19.61 -25.78 -43.26
N VAL A 132 20.06 -25.47 -42.05
CA VAL A 132 19.31 -25.79 -40.84
C VAL A 132 18.08 -24.90 -40.89
N GLU A 133 16.95 -25.44 -41.37
CA GLU A 133 15.67 -24.75 -41.26
C GLU A 133 15.46 -24.43 -39.78
N ASP A 134 15.39 -23.14 -39.45
CA ASP A 134 15.10 -22.63 -38.12
C ASP A 134 13.72 -23.16 -37.73
N PHE A 135 13.69 -24.30 -37.04
CA PHE A 135 12.44 -24.93 -36.61
C PHE A 135 11.85 -24.07 -35.49
N GLU A 136 10.98 -23.13 -35.87
CA GLU A 136 10.13 -22.43 -34.92
C GLU A 136 9.01 -23.40 -34.46
N PRO A 137 9.00 -23.87 -33.20
CA PRO A 137 7.91 -24.70 -32.72
C PRO A 137 6.62 -23.88 -32.73
N LYS A 138 5.76 -24.14 -33.73
CA LYS A 138 4.41 -23.57 -33.87
C LYS A 138 3.45 -24.22 -32.87
N ALA A 139 3.73 -24.09 -31.58
CA ALA A 139 2.79 -24.47 -30.54
C ALA A 139 1.66 -23.43 -30.49
N ASN A 140 0.50 -23.79 -31.03
CA ASN A 140 -0.71 -22.97 -30.90
C ASN A 140 -1.42 -23.34 -29.61
N PHE A 141 -1.54 -22.41 -28.68
CA PHE A 141 -2.20 -22.64 -27.39
C PHE A 141 -3.60 -22.06 -27.42
N GLU A 142 -4.60 -22.92 -27.21
CA GLU A 142 -5.97 -22.47 -26.99
C GLU A 142 -6.06 -21.77 -25.63
N PRO A 143 -6.69 -20.58 -25.55
CA PRO A 143 -6.83 -19.87 -24.29
C PRO A 143 -7.75 -20.65 -23.34
N VAL A 144 -7.21 -20.98 -22.15
CA VAL A 144 -7.96 -21.69 -21.10
C VAL A 144 -9.06 -20.81 -20.50
N VAL A 145 -8.91 -19.49 -20.58
CA VAL A 145 -9.86 -18.51 -20.07
C VAL A 145 -10.03 -17.39 -21.08
N TYR A 146 -11.29 -17.07 -21.37
CA TYR A 146 -11.64 -15.89 -22.15
C TYR A 146 -11.88 -14.73 -21.17
N LEU A 147 -11.00 -13.74 -21.22
CA LEU A 147 -11.16 -12.54 -20.41
C LEU A 147 -12.35 -11.74 -20.96
N GLU A 148 -13.25 -11.33 -20.07
CA GLU A 148 -14.34 -10.41 -20.41
C GLU A 148 -13.80 -9.04 -20.84
N GLN A 149 -14.70 -8.23 -21.41
CA GLN A 149 -14.39 -6.93 -21.97
C GLN A 149 -13.64 -6.03 -20.97
N VAL A 150 -12.61 -5.34 -21.47
CA VAL A 150 -11.76 -4.43 -20.70
C VAL A 150 -12.64 -3.42 -19.94
N VAL A 151 -12.62 -3.51 -18.62
CA VAL A 151 -13.33 -2.59 -17.73
C VAL A 151 -12.51 -1.31 -17.60
N ASP A 152 -13.18 -0.15 -17.54
CA ASP A 152 -12.52 1.12 -17.27
C ASP A 152 -11.72 1.06 -15.96
N GLU A 153 -10.43 1.35 -16.05
CA GLU A 153 -9.51 1.29 -14.92
C GLU A 153 -9.79 2.45 -13.96
N VAL A 154 -10.39 2.14 -12.81
CA VAL A 154 -10.58 3.11 -11.73
C VAL A 154 -9.45 2.98 -10.71
N THR A 155 -8.60 3.99 -10.66
CA THR A 155 -7.41 4.08 -9.82
C THR A 155 -7.75 4.31 -8.34
N GLY A 156 -8.90 4.92 -8.04
CA GLY A 156 -9.29 5.34 -6.69
C GLY A 156 -8.59 6.63 -6.24
N GLU A 157 -8.07 7.40 -7.20
CA GLU A 157 -7.38 8.69 -7.04
C GLU A 157 -8.17 9.83 -7.73
N GLU A 158 -9.29 9.54 -8.41
CA GLU A 158 -10.01 10.49 -9.29
C GLU A 158 -10.68 11.67 -8.57
N GLY A 159 -10.91 11.55 -7.26
CA GLY A 159 -11.55 12.58 -6.43
C GLY A 159 -10.57 13.32 -5.53
N GLU A 160 -9.27 13.29 -5.86
CA GLU A 160 -8.22 13.89 -5.05
C GLU A 160 -7.38 14.88 -5.88
N ASP A 161 -7.04 16.00 -5.27
CA ASP A 161 -6.21 17.05 -5.84
C ASP A 161 -4.73 16.68 -5.70
N GLN A 162 -4.00 16.78 -6.80
CA GLN A 162 -2.57 16.49 -6.82
C GLN A 162 -1.76 17.69 -6.32
N VAL A 163 -1.21 17.58 -5.11
CA VAL A 163 -0.36 18.61 -4.48
C VAL A 163 1.09 18.49 -4.96
N PHE A 164 1.57 17.26 -5.15
CA PHE A 164 2.92 16.97 -5.63
C PHE A 164 2.91 15.69 -6.47
N SER A 165 3.73 15.62 -7.52
CA SER A 165 3.88 14.42 -8.34
C SER A 165 5.20 14.41 -9.07
N GLU A 166 6.18 13.70 -8.53
CA GLU A 166 7.52 13.61 -9.13
C GLU A 166 8.08 12.20 -9.06
N ARG A 167 9.05 11.93 -9.94
CA ARG A 167 9.71 10.63 -9.97
C ARG A 167 10.68 10.48 -8.80
N ALA A 168 10.59 9.36 -8.10
CA ALA A 168 11.45 9.02 -6.98
C ALA A 168 11.81 7.53 -6.94
N VAL A 169 12.85 7.20 -6.18
CA VAL A 169 13.14 5.84 -5.73
C VAL A 169 12.87 5.78 -4.23
N LEU A 170 11.93 4.93 -3.84
CA LEU A 170 11.53 4.70 -2.46
C LEU A 170 12.30 3.52 -1.89
N PHE A 171 12.87 3.73 -0.73
CA PHE A 171 13.54 2.73 0.09
C PHE A 171 12.74 2.50 1.36
N ARG A 172 12.83 1.28 1.87
CA ARG A 172 12.27 0.86 3.16
C ARG A 172 13.40 0.36 4.03
N TYR A 173 13.42 0.80 5.29
CA TYR A 173 14.34 0.27 6.28
C TYR A 173 13.86 -1.09 6.80
N ASP A 174 14.72 -2.09 6.75
CA ASP A 174 14.48 -3.40 7.34
C ASP A 174 15.14 -3.43 8.73
N PRO A 175 14.36 -3.46 9.83
CA PRO A 175 14.90 -3.39 11.18
C PRO A 175 15.61 -4.67 11.62
N ILE A 176 15.38 -5.81 10.96
CA ILE A 176 15.98 -7.09 11.32
C ILE A 176 17.42 -7.14 10.82
N VAL A 177 17.62 -6.81 9.55
CA VAL A 177 18.96 -6.78 8.93
C VAL A 177 19.63 -5.41 9.01
N GLN A 178 18.95 -4.43 9.60
CA GLN A 178 19.42 -3.04 9.78
C GLN A 178 19.92 -2.40 8.48
N THR A 179 19.18 -2.60 7.38
CA THR A 179 19.58 -2.13 6.06
C THR A 179 18.44 -1.53 5.27
N TRP A 180 18.76 -0.64 4.34
CA TRP A 180 17.79 -0.05 3.43
C TRP A 180 17.63 -0.93 2.20
N LYS A 181 16.38 -1.30 1.90
CA LYS A 181 16.01 -2.06 0.70
C LYS A 181 15.20 -1.19 -0.25
N GLU A 182 15.46 -1.28 -1.54
CA GLU A 182 14.60 -0.62 -2.53
C GLU A 182 13.19 -1.23 -2.46
N ARG A 183 12.19 -0.36 -2.33
CA ARG A 183 10.77 -0.74 -2.26
C ARG A 183 10.04 -0.44 -3.56
N GLY A 184 10.43 0.61 -4.28
CA GLY A 184 9.86 0.91 -5.59
C GLY A 184 10.49 2.12 -6.29
N ASN A 185 10.45 2.11 -7.61
CA ASN A 185 10.85 3.21 -8.48
C ASN A 185 9.65 3.62 -9.33
N GLY A 186 9.26 4.89 -9.27
CA GLY A 186 8.07 5.40 -9.95
C GLY A 186 7.73 6.82 -9.55
N THR A 187 6.50 7.24 -9.82
CA THR A 187 6.01 8.57 -9.47
C THR A 187 5.44 8.55 -8.06
N LEU A 188 6.01 9.36 -7.17
CA LEU A 188 5.52 9.61 -5.83
C LEU A 188 4.60 10.82 -5.87
N ARG A 189 3.39 10.65 -5.33
CA ARG A 189 2.36 11.68 -5.29
C ARG A 189 1.99 12.04 -3.86
N ILE A 190 1.73 13.32 -3.63
CA ILE A 190 0.95 13.81 -2.49
C ILE A 190 -0.41 14.21 -3.03
N LEU A 191 -1.45 13.57 -2.50
CA LEU A 191 -2.84 13.75 -2.92
C LEU A 191 -3.65 14.31 -1.76
N PHE A 192 -4.44 15.35 -2.00
CA PHE A 192 -5.37 15.95 -1.05
C PHE A 192 -6.80 15.58 -1.43
N ASN A 193 -7.58 15.08 -0.49
CA ASN A 193 -8.97 14.75 -0.72
C ASN A 193 -9.88 15.89 -0.19
N PRO A 194 -10.50 16.71 -1.06
CA PRO A 194 -11.30 17.85 -0.64
C PRO A 194 -12.56 17.46 0.14
N ASN A 195 -13.05 16.23 -0.02
CA ASN A 195 -14.24 15.75 0.71
C ASN A 195 -13.93 15.33 2.15
N THR A 196 -12.69 14.92 2.42
CA THR A 196 -12.29 14.42 3.75
C THR A 196 -11.25 15.29 4.44
N ASN A 197 -10.73 16.31 3.75
CA ASN A 197 -9.61 17.15 4.16
C ASN A 197 -8.37 16.36 4.60
N HIS A 198 -8.17 15.19 4.01
CA HIS A 198 -7.03 14.33 4.29
C HIS A 198 -6.04 14.37 3.14
N THR A 199 -4.76 14.42 3.51
CA THR A 199 -3.65 14.32 2.57
C THR A 199 -2.96 12.97 2.71
N ARG A 200 -2.63 12.31 1.60
CA ARG A 200 -1.93 11.03 1.58
C ARG A 200 -0.76 11.02 0.62
N ILE A 201 0.21 10.16 0.90
CA ILE A 201 1.23 9.76 -0.05
C ILE A 201 0.75 8.51 -0.78
N VAL A 202 0.84 8.53 -2.11
CA VAL A 202 0.66 7.36 -2.96
C VAL A 202 1.85 7.23 -3.91
N MET A 203 2.40 6.03 -4.03
CA MET A 203 3.44 5.75 -5.01
C MET A 203 3.21 4.38 -5.65
N ARG A 204 3.35 4.31 -6.97
CA ARG A 204 3.26 3.07 -7.75
C ARG A 204 4.58 2.76 -8.44
N ARG A 205 4.90 1.46 -8.54
CA ARG A 205 6.09 1.01 -9.28
C ARG A 205 5.87 1.23 -10.77
N ALA A 206 6.86 1.79 -11.46
CA ALA A 206 6.86 1.89 -12.91
C ALA A 206 6.73 0.49 -13.54
N LYS A 207 6.07 0.40 -14.69
CA LYS A 207 5.76 -0.83 -15.45
C LYS A 207 4.74 -1.76 -14.77
N VAL A 208 4.90 -2.08 -13.49
CA VAL A 208 4.06 -3.05 -12.77
C VAL A 208 2.82 -2.41 -12.14
N LEU A 209 2.82 -1.08 -11.93
CA LEU A 209 1.71 -0.27 -11.40
C LEU A 209 1.18 -0.65 -10.01
N LYS A 210 1.81 -1.63 -9.34
CA LYS A 210 1.58 -2.00 -7.94
C LYS A 210 1.92 -0.85 -7.00
N VAL A 211 1.09 -0.69 -5.96
CA VAL A 211 1.24 0.37 -4.96
C VAL A 211 2.37 0.00 -4.01
N CYS A 212 3.39 0.84 -3.91
CA CYS A 212 4.54 0.63 -3.03
C CYS A 212 4.62 1.60 -1.83
N ALA A 213 3.76 2.62 -1.80
CA ALA A 213 3.46 3.43 -0.62
C ALA A 213 2.00 3.90 -0.68
N ASN A 214 1.29 3.82 0.44
CA ASN A 214 -0.06 4.35 0.61
C ASN A 214 -0.33 4.60 2.10
N HIS A 215 -0.23 5.85 2.53
CA HIS A 215 -0.50 6.26 3.91
C HIS A 215 -0.90 7.73 3.98
N LEU A 216 -1.67 8.08 5.00
CA LEU A 216 -1.99 9.47 5.34
C LEU A 216 -0.73 10.20 5.81
N ILE A 217 -0.62 11.49 5.48
CA ILE A 217 0.33 12.40 6.11
C ILE A 217 -0.31 12.88 7.41
N THR A 218 0.37 12.67 8.53
CA THR A 218 -0.12 13.08 9.86
C THR A 218 0.79 14.13 10.46
N ARG A 219 0.23 14.99 11.33
CA ARG A 219 0.94 16.15 11.94
C ARG A 219 2.24 15.80 12.67
N ASN A 220 2.35 14.56 13.15
CA ASN A 220 3.52 14.06 13.86
C ASN A 220 4.59 13.43 12.94
N MET A 221 4.35 13.30 11.64
CA MET A 221 5.38 12.88 10.69
C MET A 221 6.39 14.00 10.50
N LYS A 222 7.68 13.63 10.44
CA LYS A 222 8.77 14.55 10.22
C LYS A 222 9.62 14.06 9.06
N LEU A 223 9.90 14.96 8.12
CA LEU A 223 10.88 14.73 7.07
C LEU A 223 12.27 15.11 7.55
N GLU A 224 13.17 14.15 7.55
CA GLU A 224 14.57 14.34 7.91
C GLU A 224 15.47 14.13 6.68
N PRO A 225 16.49 14.96 6.47
CA PRO A 225 17.49 14.70 5.44
C PRO A 225 18.19 13.36 5.70
N PHE A 226 18.33 12.55 4.66
CA PHE A 226 19.06 11.29 4.70
C PHE A 226 20.16 11.30 3.65
N THR A 227 21.36 10.84 4.01
CA THR A 227 22.50 10.76 3.08
C THR A 227 23.12 9.38 3.17
N ALA A 228 22.85 8.52 2.18
CA ALA A 228 23.49 7.20 2.08
C ALA A 228 24.89 7.28 1.44
N SER A 229 25.13 8.29 0.61
CA SER A 229 26.40 8.53 -0.09
C SER A 229 26.54 10.00 -0.49
N GLN A 230 27.76 10.44 -0.81
CA GLN A 230 28.05 11.77 -1.34
C GLN A 230 27.20 12.11 -2.58
N LYS A 231 27.01 11.15 -3.50
CA LYS A 231 26.18 11.34 -4.70
C LYS A 231 24.70 11.59 -4.37
N SER A 232 24.21 11.14 -3.22
CA SER A 232 22.80 11.28 -2.80
C SER A 232 22.55 12.43 -1.81
N ALA A 233 23.59 13.17 -1.43
CA ALA A 233 23.51 14.24 -0.45
C ALA A 233 22.47 15.30 -0.87
N GLY A 234 21.58 15.65 0.05
CA GLY A 234 20.50 16.62 -0.19
C GLY A 234 19.35 16.15 -1.09
N ARG A 235 19.42 14.95 -1.67
CA ARG A 235 18.39 14.41 -2.58
C ARG A 235 17.47 13.38 -1.96
N THR A 236 17.72 13.00 -0.71
CA THR A 236 16.97 11.94 -0.04
C THR A 236 16.38 12.44 1.27
N LEU A 237 15.09 12.17 1.46
CA LEU A 237 14.35 12.53 2.66
C LEU A 237 13.74 11.28 3.26
N MET A 238 13.84 11.13 4.58
CA MET A 238 13.28 10.02 5.33
C MET A 238 12.13 10.46 6.22
N TRP A 239 11.17 9.57 6.41
CA TRP A 239 10.08 9.72 7.37
C TRP A 239 9.62 8.36 7.88
N MET A 240 8.83 8.38 8.94
CA MET A 240 8.19 7.20 9.51
C MET A 240 6.68 7.32 9.38
N THR A 241 6.04 6.22 8.98
CA THR A 241 4.59 6.07 9.02
C THR A 241 4.22 4.89 9.90
N LEU A 242 3.11 5.03 10.64
CA LEU A 242 2.63 3.97 11.56
C LEU A 242 1.69 2.97 10.85
N ALA A 243 1.14 3.34 9.69
CA ALA A 243 0.05 2.64 9.05
C ALA A 243 0.11 2.77 7.52
N ASP A 244 1.16 2.22 6.91
CA ASP A 244 1.22 2.05 5.45
C ASP A 244 0.40 0.83 5.01
N VAL A 245 -0.45 1.03 4.01
CA VAL A 245 -1.35 0.01 3.44
C VAL A 245 -1.03 -0.30 1.98
N SER A 246 0.24 -0.18 1.59
CA SER A 246 0.71 -0.57 0.26
C SER A 246 0.77 -2.09 0.06
N ASP A 247 0.85 -2.53 -1.20
CA ASP A 247 1.03 -3.94 -1.52
C ASP A 247 2.39 -4.38 -0.97
N ASN A 248 2.37 -5.28 0.01
CA ASN A 248 3.56 -5.97 0.48
C ASN A 248 3.75 -7.28 -0.28
N ASP A 249 4.96 -7.87 -0.15
CA ASP A 249 5.37 -9.05 -0.92
C ASP A 249 4.49 -10.29 -0.65
N ALA A 250 3.59 -10.25 0.35
CA ALA A 250 2.65 -11.31 0.69
C ALA A 250 1.19 -11.02 0.26
N GLY A 251 0.92 -9.92 -0.46
CA GLY A 251 -0.44 -9.54 -0.86
C GLY A 251 -1.37 -9.15 0.30
N SER A 252 -0.84 -9.04 1.52
CA SER A 252 -1.58 -8.57 2.69
C SER A 252 -1.66 -7.05 2.67
N THR A 253 -2.81 -6.49 3.05
CA THR A 253 -3.01 -5.03 3.14
C THR A 253 -3.29 -4.58 4.55
N GLU A 254 -2.72 -5.30 5.50
CA GLU A 254 -2.66 -4.88 6.89
C GLU A 254 -1.80 -3.61 7.02
N PRO A 255 -2.24 -2.62 7.81
CA PRO A 255 -1.42 -1.45 8.09
C PRO A 255 -0.10 -1.84 8.76
N LYS A 256 1.01 -1.37 8.20
CA LYS A 256 2.36 -1.64 8.73
C LYS A 256 3.06 -0.34 9.11
N LYS A 257 3.74 -0.39 10.25
CA LYS A 257 4.73 0.64 10.60
C LYS A 257 5.92 0.47 9.67
N GLU A 258 6.28 1.53 8.97
CA GLU A 258 7.37 1.54 8.01
C GLU A 258 8.21 2.81 8.17
N THR A 259 9.52 2.67 7.99
CA THR A 259 10.44 3.80 7.86
C THR A 259 10.87 3.88 6.42
N PHE A 260 10.52 4.99 5.77
CA PHE A 260 10.76 5.22 4.36
C PHE A 260 11.86 6.24 4.14
N ALA A 261 12.53 6.12 2.99
CA ALA A 261 13.37 7.16 2.43
C ALA A 261 13.08 7.31 0.94
N ALA A 262 12.76 8.51 0.48
CA ALA A 262 12.56 8.80 -0.94
C ALA A 262 13.76 9.59 -1.47
N ARG A 263 14.38 9.06 -2.53
CA ARG A 263 15.46 9.72 -3.26
C ARG A 263 14.93 10.29 -4.57
N PHE A 264 15.14 11.59 -4.76
CA PHE A 264 14.76 12.34 -5.95
C PHE A 264 15.94 12.50 -6.92
N ALA A 265 15.63 12.85 -8.17
CA ALA A 265 16.65 13.07 -9.19
C ALA A 265 17.58 14.25 -8.83
N THR A 266 17.01 15.35 -8.31
CA THR A 266 17.73 16.57 -7.97
C THR A 266 17.41 17.03 -6.53
N VAL A 267 18.20 17.98 -6.01
CA VAL A 267 18.00 18.55 -4.66
C VAL A 267 16.74 19.42 -4.63
N GLU A 268 16.45 20.10 -5.74
CA GLU A 268 15.29 20.98 -5.90
C GLU A 268 13.99 20.18 -5.81
N LEU A 269 13.94 18.97 -6.42
CA LEU A 269 12.78 18.08 -6.31
C LEU A 269 12.59 17.58 -4.88
N ALA A 270 13.68 17.27 -4.16
CA ALA A 270 13.59 16.92 -2.75
C ALA A 270 13.08 18.10 -1.90
N ALA A 271 13.56 19.32 -2.18
CA ALA A 271 13.08 20.53 -1.51
C ALA A 271 11.59 20.81 -1.82
N ALA A 272 11.17 20.62 -3.08
CA ALA A 272 9.76 20.75 -3.48
C ALA A 272 8.87 19.71 -2.79
N PHE A 273 9.32 18.45 -2.69
CA PHE A 273 8.62 17.43 -1.91
C PHE A 273 8.48 17.85 -0.44
N LYS A 274 9.57 18.33 0.16
CA LYS A 274 9.57 18.80 1.55
C LYS A 274 8.65 20.01 1.78
N ALA A 275 8.52 20.90 0.80
CA ALA A 275 7.64 22.05 0.89
C ALA A 275 6.16 21.67 0.72
N ALA A 276 5.88 20.63 -0.07
CA ALA A 276 4.53 20.11 -0.28
C ALA A 276 4.04 19.17 0.84
N PHE A 277 4.95 18.55 1.58
CA PHE A 277 4.69 17.64 2.71
C PHE A 277 4.44 18.40 4.01
#